data_AF-Q6QLR2-F1
#
_entry.id   AF-Q6QLR2-F1
#
_cell.length_a   1.000
_cell.length_b   1.000
_cell.length_c   1.000
_cell.angle_alpha   90.00
_cell.angle_beta   90.00
_cell.angle_gamma   90.00
#
_symmetry.space_group_name_H-M   'P 1'
#
loop_
_entity.id
_entity.type
_entity.pdbx_description
1 polymer ?
#
loop_
_entity_poly.entity_id
_entity_poly.type
_entity_poly.pdbx_seq_one_letter_code
_entity_poly.pdbx_strand_id
1 'polypeptide(L)' 'MRILYLLLSVLFVVLQGVAGQPFIPRPIDTCRLRNGICFPGICRRPYYWIGTCNNGIGSCCARGWRS' A
#
# COMPACT_ATOMS: atom_id res chain seq x y z
N MET A 1 -14.29 10.25 45.01
CA MET A 1 -14.26 9.11 44.06
C MET A 1 -14.51 9.47 42.58
N ARG A 2 -14.49 10.76 42.15
CA ARG A 2 -14.70 11.14 40.73
C ARG A 2 -13.41 11.38 39.93
N ILE A 3 -12.31 11.69 40.62
CA ILE A 3 -11.03 12.10 39.98
C ILE A 3 -10.40 10.98 39.14
N LEU A 4 -10.55 9.72 39.59
CA LEU A 4 -9.94 8.57 38.91
C LEU A 4 -10.55 8.35 37.51
N TYR A 5 -11.88 8.46 37.39
CA TYR A 5 -12.56 8.36 36.11
C TYR A 5 -12.19 9.50 35.16
N LEU A 6 -12.03 10.72 35.68
CA LEU A 6 -11.59 11.87 34.86
C LEU A 6 -10.16 11.67 34.33
N LEU A 7 -9.25 11.21 35.17
CA LEU A 7 -7.88 10.88 34.76
C LEU A 7 -7.85 9.79 33.68
N LEU A 8 -8.66 8.75 33.84
CA LEU A 8 -8.76 7.67 32.86
C LEU A 8 -9.30 8.17 31.51
N SER A 9 -10.32 9.02 31.52
CA SER A 9 -10.86 9.63 30.30
C SER A 9 -9.83 10.49 29.58
N VAL A 10 -9.07 11.32 30.32
CA VAL A 10 -7.99 12.14 29.75
C VAL A 10 -6.90 11.26 29.13
N LEU A 11 -6.55 10.15 29.80
CA LEU A 11 -5.58 9.19 29.27
C LEU A 11 -6.04 8.60 27.92
N PHE A 12 -7.30 8.17 27.80
CA PHE A 12 -7.84 7.65 26.54
C PHE A 12 -7.87 8.71 25.42
N VAL A 13 -8.17 9.97 25.74
CA VAL A 13 -8.13 11.08 24.77
C VAL A 13 -6.71 11.30 24.25
N VAL A 14 -5.70 11.27 25.13
CA VAL A 14 -4.29 11.42 24.74
C VAL A 14 -3.81 10.24 23.90
N LEU A 15 -4.20 9.01 24.26
CA LEU A 15 -3.80 7.80 23.52
C LEU A 15 -4.35 7.73 22.09
N GLN A 16 -5.51 8.33 21.80
CA GLN A 16 -6.04 8.39 20.43
C GLN A 16 -5.11 9.16 19.47
N GLY A 17 -4.31 10.11 19.96
CA GLY A 17 -3.31 10.81 19.15
C GLY A 17 -2.08 9.97 18.78
N VAL A 18 -1.80 8.89 19.54
CA VAL A 18 -0.65 8.00 19.31
C VAL A 18 -0.98 6.95 18.24
N ALA A 19 -2.25 6.60 18.06
CA ALA A 19 -2.71 5.60 17.10
C ALA A 19 -2.65 6.04 15.62
N GLY A 20 -2.08 7.22 15.33
CA GLY A 20 -1.73 7.59 13.97
C GLY A 20 -0.60 6.69 13.46
N GLN A 21 -0.94 5.61 12.75
CA GLN A 21 0.06 4.91 11.96
C GLN A 21 0.66 5.92 10.97
N PRO A 22 1.98 6.17 10.99
CA PRO A 22 2.58 7.05 9.99
C PRO A 22 2.23 6.47 8.63
N PHE A 23 1.48 7.22 7.82
CA PHE A 23 1.29 6.92 6.42
C PHE A 23 2.65 7.11 5.76
N ILE A 24 3.46 6.07 5.77
CA ILE A 24 4.64 5.99 4.90
C ILE A 24 4.04 5.77 3.52
N PRO A 25 4.10 6.74 2.59
CA PRO A 25 3.72 6.49 1.22
C PRO A 25 4.63 5.37 0.73
N ARG A 26 4.09 4.16 0.65
CA ARG A 26 4.75 3.10 -0.09
C ARG A 26 4.90 3.61 -1.53
N PRO A 27 6.00 3.29 -2.23
CA PRO A 27 6.14 3.65 -3.63
C PRO A 27 4.82 3.35 -4.31
N ILE A 28 4.21 4.38 -4.90
CA ILE A 28 2.93 4.23 -5.59
C ILE A 28 3.10 3.04 -6.50
N ASP A 29 2.31 1.98 -6.30
CA ASP A 29 2.28 0.84 -7.19
C ASP A 29 1.65 1.31 -8.50
N THR A 30 2.42 2.06 -9.30
CA THR A 30 2.07 2.59 -10.62
C THR A 30 1.54 1.46 -11.50
N CYS A 31 2.08 0.26 -11.29
CA CYS A 31 1.60 -0.96 -11.88
C CYS A 31 0.13 -1.25 -11.56
N ARG A 32 -0.25 -1.22 -10.27
CA ARG A 32 -1.62 -1.50 -9.82
C ARG A 32 -2.58 -0.37 -10.23
N LEU A 33 -2.13 0.89 -10.21
CA LEU A 33 -2.90 2.02 -10.75
C LEU A 33 -3.20 1.89 -12.24
N ARG A 34 -2.28 1.28 -13.02
CA ARG A 34 -2.47 0.99 -14.45
C ARG A 34 -3.21 -0.34 -14.71
N ASN A 35 -3.88 -0.89 -13.68
CA ASN A 35 -4.55 -2.19 -13.74
C ASN A 35 -3.62 -3.34 -14.16
N GLY A 36 -2.33 -3.21 -13.82
CA GLY A 36 -1.29 -4.21 -14.02
C GLY A 36 -1.03 -5.04 -12.77
N ILE A 37 -0.45 -6.23 -12.98
CA ILE A 37 -0.02 -7.16 -11.96
C ILE A 37 1.50 -7.18 -11.93
N CYS A 38 2.09 -7.06 -10.74
CA CYS A 38 3.53 -7.20 -10.56
C CYS A 38 3.91 -8.68 -10.52
N PHE A 39 4.67 -9.15 -11.50
CA PHE A 39 5.24 -10.50 -11.53
C PHE A 39 6.75 -10.48 -11.28
N PRO A 40 7.29 -11.38 -10.45
CA PRO A 40 8.73 -11.62 -10.41
C PRO A 40 9.16 -12.26 -11.74
N GLY A 41 10.07 -11.62 -12.46
CA GLY A 41 10.54 -12.10 -13.78
C GLY A 41 9.76 -11.52 -14.97
N ILE A 42 9.40 -12.36 -15.94
CA ILE A 42 8.77 -11.96 -17.22
C ILE A 42 7.25 -12.14 -17.22
N CYS A 43 6.54 -11.31 -18.00
CA CYS A 43 5.11 -11.44 -18.21
C CYS A 43 4.79 -12.67 -19.09
N ARG A 44 4.01 -13.62 -18.57
CA ARG A 44 3.50 -14.76 -19.36
C ARG A 44 2.21 -14.36 -20.09
N ARG A 45 1.98 -14.88 -21.29
CA ARG A 45 0.70 -14.69 -22.02
C ARG A 45 -0.47 -15.16 -21.13
N PRO A 46 -1.61 -14.44 -21.09
CA PRO A 46 -2.02 -13.31 -21.94
C PRO A 46 -1.73 -11.93 -21.31
N TYR A 47 -0.58 -11.78 -20.65
CA TYR A 47 -0.14 -10.50 -20.10
C TYR A 47 1.06 -9.94 -20.88
N TYR A 48 1.08 -8.63 -21.09
CA TYR A 48 2.17 -7.92 -21.74
C TYR A 48 2.86 -6.96 -20.77
N TRP A 49 4.14 -6.71 -21.03
CA TRP A 49 4.96 -5.82 -20.20
C TRP A 49 4.56 -4.35 -20.40
N ILE A 50 4.27 -3.65 -19.31
CA ILE A 50 3.91 -2.23 -19.29
C ILE A 50 4.86 -1.36 -18.44
N GLY A 51 5.86 -1.97 -17.81
CA GLY A 51 6.83 -1.28 -16.95
C GLY A 51 7.42 -2.22 -15.91
N THR A 52 8.04 -1.66 -14.89
CA THR A 52 8.62 -2.40 -13.76
C THR A 52 7.90 -2.08 -12.46
N CYS A 53 8.00 -2.97 -11.48
CA CYS A 53 7.46 -2.81 -10.13
C CYS A 53 8.52 -3.19 -9.09
N ASN A 54 8.28 -2.88 -7.81
CA ASN A 54 9.21 -3.13 -6.70
C ASN A 54 10.63 -2.60 -6.97
N ASN A 55 10.77 -1.32 -7.35
CA ASN A 55 12.05 -0.69 -7.72
C ASN A 55 12.85 -1.43 -8.81
N GLY A 56 12.20 -2.12 -9.74
CA GLY A 56 12.85 -2.80 -10.86
C GLY A 56 13.03 -4.31 -10.69
N ILE A 57 12.68 -4.86 -9.52
CA ILE A 57 12.80 -6.30 -9.24
C ILE A 57 11.73 -7.12 -9.99
N GLY A 58 10.55 -6.54 -10.19
CA GLY A 58 9.44 -7.18 -10.88
C GLY A 58 9.09 -6.52 -12.20
N SER A 59 8.46 -7.28 -13.09
CA SER A 59 7.79 -6.76 -14.28
C SER A 59 6.34 -6.43 -13.98
N CYS A 60 5.90 -5.25 -14.41
CA CYS A 60 4.50 -4.90 -14.41
C CYS A 60 3.82 -5.42 -15.67
N CYS A 61 2.81 -6.26 -15.50
CA CYS A 61 2.16 -6.99 -16.56
C CYS A 61 0.66 -6.65 -16.62
N ALA A 62 0.19 -6.06 -17.71
CA ALA A 62 -1.24 -5.78 -17.92
C ALA A 62 -1.89 -6.94 -18.67
N ARG A 63 -3.14 -7.27 -18.30
CA ARG A 63 -3.92 -8.30 -19.01
C ARG A 63 -4.37 -7.72 -20.34
N GLY A 64 -4.07 -8.41 -21.43
CA GLY A 64 -4.49 -8.02 -22.77
C GLY A 64 -3.51 -8.50 -23.83
N TRP A 65 -3.89 -8.29 -25.08
CA TRP A 65 -3.00 -8.46 -26.21
C TRP A 65 -2.56 -7.07 -26.65
N ARG A 66 -1.26 -6.78 -26.49
CA ARG A 66 -0.65 -5.65 -27.17
C ARG A 66 -0.28 -6.16 -28.57
N SER A 67 -1.24 -6.12 -29.48
CA SER A 67 -1.00 -6.22 -30.93
C SER A 67 -0.46 -4.90 -31.44
#